data_AF-A0A3B9KED3-F1
#
_entry.id   AF-A0A3B9KED3-F1
#
_cell.length_a   1.000
_cell.length_b   1.000
_cell.length_c   1.000
_cell.angle_alpha   90.00
_cell.angle_beta   90.00
_cell.angle_gamma   90.00
#
_symmetry.space_group_name_H-M   'P 1'
#
loop_
_entity.id
_entity.type
_entity.pdbx_description
1 polymer ?
#
loop_
_entity_poly.entity_id
_entity_poly.type
_entity_poly.pdbx_seq_one_letter_code
_entity_poly.pdbx_strand_id
1 'polypeptide(L)'
;MTEDAQAALLGRLRKKSHEELLFVVEQLLERKPDIGPLIELLIELPFTNASQAGNIPGKGGSRTLDLSSIHKQVEAALRYAGGGYKSVFLMAEELSRLCGIGDDFAEAGEWANAQAVYAAITGEAIARYEELEDECQIAEVIDDCTEGLAICLDTQRDLPEEERLSDASREELLTALFAIWTFGQDYGGINTDVVDTIASNVTNDERTMVEGWLQQELHAKQESKWRTQGLESFLVKLKEGI
;
A
#
# COMPACT_ATOMS: atom_id res chain seq x y z
N MET A 1 -14.64 22.88 1.41
CA MET A 1 -14.72 23.50 2.75
C MET A 1 -13.48 24.39 2.89
N THR A 2 -13.58 25.58 3.47
CA THR A 2 -12.37 26.42 3.69
C THR A 2 -11.59 25.90 4.89
N GLU A 3 -10.27 26.09 4.92
CA GLU A 3 -9.41 25.69 6.06
C GLU A 3 -9.93 26.28 7.39
N ASP A 4 -10.41 27.52 7.37
CA ASP A 4 -11.03 28.18 8.53
C ASP A 4 -12.28 27.44 9.05
N ALA A 5 -13.11 26.90 8.14
CA ALA A 5 -14.30 26.15 8.52
C ALA A 5 -13.94 24.79 9.14
N GLN A 6 -12.90 24.14 8.64
CA GLN A 6 -12.37 22.89 9.20
C GLN A 6 -11.79 23.12 10.59
N ALA A 7 -10.98 24.17 10.76
CA ALA A 7 -10.41 24.54 12.06
C ALA A 7 -11.48 24.86 13.10
N ALA A 8 -12.54 25.59 12.70
CA ALA A 8 -13.67 25.89 13.57
C ALA A 8 -14.45 24.62 13.98
N LEU A 9 -14.65 23.67 13.05
CA LEU A 9 -15.29 22.39 13.33
C LEU A 9 -14.47 21.56 14.32
N LEU A 10 -13.16 21.42 14.08
CA LEU A 10 -12.24 20.72 14.99
C LEU A 10 -12.23 21.37 16.38
N GLY A 11 -12.24 22.70 16.46
CA GLY A 11 -12.33 23.44 17.72
C GLY A 11 -13.63 23.17 18.50
N ARG A 12 -14.73 22.85 17.81
CA ARG A 12 -16.00 22.43 18.45
C ARG A 12 -15.94 20.98 18.92
N LEU A 13 -15.39 20.08 18.11
CA LEU A 13 -15.22 18.67 18.47
C LEU A 13 -14.32 18.49 19.69
N ARG A 14 -13.22 19.25 19.78
CA ARG A 14 -12.31 19.24 20.96
C ARG A 14 -12.97 19.64 22.29
N LYS A 15 -14.14 20.30 22.25
CA LYS A 15 -14.89 20.70 23.45
C LYS A 15 -15.98 19.70 23.83
N LYS A 16 -16.19 18.66 23.03
CA LYS A 16 -17.18 17.62 23.29
C LYS A 16 -16.66 16.62 24.31
N SER A 17 -17.57 16.09 25.12
CA SER A 17 -17.28 14.92 25.95
C SER A 17 -17.08 13.67 25.10
N HIS A 18 -16.52 12.61 25.68
CA HIS A 18 -16.38 11.32 25.01
C HIS A 18 -17.72 10.78 24.49
N GLU A 19 -18.76 10.80 25.33
CA GLU A 19 -20.13 10.38 24.96
C GLU A 19 -20.71 11.22 23.82
N GLU A 20 -20.45 12.54 23.83
CA GLU A 20 -20.91 13.42 22.75
C GLU A 20 -20.16 13.14 21.43
N LEU A 21 -18.88 12.78 21.49
CA LEU A 21 -18.12 12.38 20.29
C LEU A 21 -18.58 11.04 19.76
N LEU A 22 -18.82 10.05 20.63
CA LEU A 22 -19.37 8.75 20.24
C LEU A 22 -20.73 8.92 19.56
N PHE A 23 -21.61 9.74 20.15
CA PHE A 23 -22.89 10.06 19.53
C PHE A 23 -22.73 10.73 18.15
N VAL A 24 -21.75 11.61 17.95
CA VAL A 24 -21.48 12.20 16.62
C VAL A 24 -21.06 11.11 15.63
N VAL A 25 -20.21 10.16 16.04
CA VAL A 25 -19.78 9.04 15.19
C VAL A 25 -20.97 8.12 14.84
N GLU A 26 -21.81 7.78 15.81
CA GLU A 26 -23.06 7.02 15.58
C GLU A 26 -23.95 7.74 14.56
N GLN A 27 -24.15 9.04 14.72
CA GLN A 27 -24.95 9.85 13.82
C GLN A 27 -24.34 9.95 12.40
N LEU A 28 -23.01 9.86 12.27
CA LEU A 28 -22.33 9.80 10.97
C LEU A 28 -22.55 8.43 10.31
N LEU A 29 -22.38 7.34 11.05
CA LEU A 29 -22.60 5.97 10.58
C LEU A 29 -24.05 5.73 10.14
N GLU A 30 -25.03 6.25 10.89
CA GLU A 30 -26.45 6.16 10.52
C GLU A 30 -26.76 6.88 9.20
N ARG A 31 -26.11 8.01 8.94
CA ARG A 31 -26.37 8.84 7.74
C ARG A 31 -25.54 8.43 6.54
N LYS A 32 -24.38 7.83 6.78
CA LYS A 32 -23.39 7.42 5.79
C LYS A 32 -22.75 6.10 6.23
N PRO A 33 -23.44 4.95 6.03
CA PRO A 33 -22.95 3.65 6.50
C PRO A 33 -21.68 3.19 5.77
N ASP A 34 -21.39 3.76 4.59
CA ASP A 34 -20.21 3.52 3.77
C ASP A 34 -18.90 4.00 4.40
N ILE A 35 -18.94 4.90 5.40
CA ILE A 35 -17.73 5.34 6.13
C ILE A 35 -17.29 4.35 7.21
N GLY A 36 -18.08 3.32 7.51
CA GLY A 36 -17.79 2.34 8.56
C GLY A 36 -16.41 1.69 8.45
N PRO A 37 -16.04 1.15 7.27
CA PRO A 37 -14.70 0.61 7.05
C PRO A 37 -13.59 1.64 7.33
N LEU A 38 -13.74 2.89 6.87
CA LEU A 38 -12.77 3.96 7.16
C LEU A 38 -12.62 4.20 8.66
N ILE A 39 -13.71 4.22 9.41
CA ILE A 39 -13.65 4.40 10.87
C ILE A 39 -12.92 3.23 11.55
N GLU A 40 -13.17 1.99 11.12
CA GLU A 40 -12.46 0.82 11.64
C GLU A 40 -10.94 0.97 11.45
N LEU A 41 -10.49 1.31 10.24
CA LEU A 41 -9.07 1.53 9.98
C LEU A 41 -8.49 2.72 10.74
N LEU A 42 -9.22 3.85 10.83
CA LEU A 42 -8.77 5.03 11.57
C LEU A 42 -8.65 4.77 13.08
N ILE A 43 -9.40 3.80 13.62
CA ILE A 43 -9.25 3.35 15.02
C ILE A 43 -7.96 2.54 15.22
N GLU A 44 -7.54 1.80 14.19
CA GLU A 44 -6.32 0.98 14.21
C GLU A 44 -5.05 1.79 13.95
N LEU A 45 -5.17 3.03 13.44
CA LEU A 45 -4.03 3.90 13.20
C LEU A 45 -3.18 4.13 14.46
N PRO A 46 -1.85 4.17 14.31
CA PRO A 46 -0.96 4.48 15.42
C PRO A 46 -1.23 5.92 15.87
N PHE A 47 -1.52 6.11 17.16
CA PHE A 47 -1.86 7.43 17.66
C PHE A 47 -0.60 8.31 17.76
N THR A 48 -0.44 9.24 16.81
CA THR A 48 0.76 10.07 16.60
C THR A 48 1.00 11.19 17.63
N ASN A 49 0.31 11.23 18.78
CA ASN A 49 0.74 12.05 19.93
C ASN A 49 2.01 11.49 20.61
N ALA A 50 2.89 10.92 19.80
CA ALA A 50 3.95 9.97 20.09
C ALA A 50 5.31 10.53 19.66
N SER A 51 5.53 11.84 19.76
CA SER A 51 6.91 12.37 19.85
C SER A 51 7.72 11.82 21.05
N GLN A 52 7.18 10.83 21.80
CA GLN A 52 7.85 10.03 22.83
C GLN A 52 7.51 8.53 22.83
N ALA A 53 6.64 7.99 21.97
CA ALA A 53 6.45 6.54 21.89
C ALA A 53 7.24 6.05 20.68
N GLY A 54 8.56 5.93 20.85
CA GLY A 54 9.39 5.22 19.88
C GLY A 54 8.85 3.81 19.65
N ASN A 55 9.11 3.27 18.45
CA ASN A 55 8.80 1.90 18.02
C ASN A 55 8.70 0.97 19.23
N ILE A 56 7.49 0.50 19.55
CA ILE A 56 7.33 -0.49 20.62
C ILE A 56 8.02 -1.75 20.09
N PRO A 57 9.12 -2.21 20.72
CA PRO A 57 9.87 -3.34 20.17
C PRO A 57 8.98 -4.56 19.98
N GLY A 58 9.16 -5.27 18.87
CA GLY A 58 8.37 -6.45 18.52
C GLY A 58 7.05 -6.19 17.80
N LYS A 59 6.64 -4.93 17.59
CA LYS A 59 5.45 -4.61 16.80
C LYS A 59 5.69 -4.59 15.29
N GLY A 60 6.90 -4.30 14.84
CA GLY A 60 7.19 -4.14 13.40
C GLY A 60 6.83 -5.36 12.55
N GLY A 61 7.04 -6.57 13.08
CA GLY A 61 6.71 -7.83 12.40
C GLY A 61 5.26 -8.31 12.58
N SER A 62 4.44 -7.63 13.39
CA SER A 62 3.11 -8.09 13.77
C SER A 62 2.02 -7.33 13.02
N ARG A 63 1.19 -8.06 12.26
CA ARG A 63 -0.03 -7.50 11.66
C ARG A 63 -1.12 -7.37 12.73
N THR A 64 -1.54 -6.15 13.02
CA THR A 64 -2.61 -5.86 14.00
C THR A 64 -3.87 -5.32 13.35
N LEU A 65 -3.78 -4.97 12.07
CA LEU A 65 -4.88 -4.37 11.33
C LEU A 65 -5.89 -5.41 10.80
N ASP A 66 -7.16 -5.05 10.64
CA ASP A 66 -8.14 -5.84 9.91
C ASP A 66 -8.03 -5.59 8.39
N LEU A 67 -7.29 -6.46 7.70
CA LEU A 67 -7.15 -6.44 6.24
C LEU A 67 -8.50 -6.38 5.50
N SER A 68 -9.55 -7.01 6.05
CA SER A 68 -10.87 -6.99 5.42
C SER A 68 -11.45 -5.58 5.37
N SER A 69 -11.10 -4.72 6.32
CA SER A 69 -11.51 -3.33 6.37
C SER A 69 -10.78 -2.49 5.31
N ILE A 70 -9.47 -2.72 5.13
CA ILE A 70 -8.70 -2.10 4.05
C ILE A 70 -9.27 -2.47 2.68
N HIS A 71 -9.46 -3.76 2.39
CA HIS A 71 -10.00 -4.18 1.09
C HIS A 71 -11.36 -3.55 0.81
N LYS A 72 -12.25 -3.46 1.80
CA LYS A 72 -13.55 -2.79 1.65
C LYS A 72 -13.40 -1.29 1.35
N GLN A 73 -12.42 -0.61 1.95
CA GLN A 73 -12.18 0.81 1.69
C GLN A 73 -11.60 1.05 0.31
N VAL A 74 -10.61 0.26 -0.08
CA VAL A 74 -10.04 0.34 -1.43
C VAL A 74 -11.12 0.05 -2.47
N GLU A 75 -11.93 -0.98 -2.26
CA GLU A 75 -13.07 -1.28 -3.12
C GLU A 75 -14.10 -0.13 -3.14
N ALA A 76 -14.41 0.47 -1.99
CA ALA A 76 -15.34 1.60 -1.92
C ALA A 76 -14.80 2.82 -2.68
N ALA A 77 -13.51 3.14 -2.52
CA ALA A 77 -12.82 4.20 -3.25
C ALA A 77 -12.90 3.94 -4.76
N LEU A 78 -12.65 2.70 -5.18
CA LEU A 78 -12.68 2.29 -6.59
C LEU A 78 -14.11 2.21 -7.17
N ARG A 79 -15.15 2.10 -6.34
CA ARG A 79 -16.57 2.09 -6.77
C ARG A 79 -17.20 3.48 -6.84
N TYR A 80 -16.69 4.46 -6.10
CA TYR A 80 -17.34 5.77 -5.88
C TYR A 80 -17.30 6.70 -7.11
N ALA A 81 -16.52 6.35 -8.13
CA ALA A 81 -16.35 7.14 -9.34
C ALA A 81 -17.47 6.88 -10.36
N GLY A 82 -18.55 7.66 -10.32
CA GLY A 82 -19.47 7.77 -11.46
C GLY A 82 -18.70 8.14 -12.72
N GLY A 83 -18.94 7.48 -13.86
CA GLY A 83 -18.03 7.48 -15.03
C GLY A 83 -17.51 8.83 -15.55
N GLY A 84 -16.34 8.77 -16.22
CA GLY A 84 -15.64 9.88 -16.88
C GLY A 84 -14.51 10.52 -16.05
N TYR A 85 -13.54 11.16 -16.69
CA TYR A 85 -12.27 11.71 -16.13
C TYR A 85 -12.28 12.30 -14.70
N LYS A 86 -13.31 13.06 -14.32
CA LYS A 86 -13.41 13.65 -12.96
C LYS A 86 -13.50 12.58 -11.86
N SER A 87 -13.95 11.39 -12.22
CA SER A 87 -14.15 10.27 -11.33
C SER A 87 -12.83 9.62 -10.96
N VAL A 88 -11.94 9.39 -11.93
CA VAL A 88 -10.60 8.83 -11.71
C VAL A 88 -9.74 9.74 -10.85
N PHE A 89 -9.85 11.06 -11.02
CA PHE A 89 -9.17 12.00 -10.12
C PHE A 89 -9.60 11.85 -8.66
N LEU A 90 -10.91 11.69 -8.41
CA LEU A 90 -11.43 11.49 -7.06
C LEU A 90 -11.05 10.13 -6.47
N MET A 91 -10.97 9.09 -7.32
CA MET A 91 -10.45 7.78 -6.92
C MET A 91 -8.99 7.89 -6.50
N ALA A 92 -8.15 8.50 -7.34
CA ALA A 92 -6.74 8.70 -7.05
C ALA A 92 -6.56 9.49 -5.75
N GLU A 93 -7.30 10.59 -5.54
CA GLU A 93 -7.24 11.35 -4.28
C GLU A 93 -7.60 10.49 -3.05
N GLU A 94 -8.61 9.62 -3.17
CA GLU A 94 -8.99 8.72 -2.08
C GLU A 94 -7.96 7.63 -1.84
N LEU A 95 -7.43 7.01 -2.90
CA LEU A 95 -6.37 6.01 -2.79
C LEU A 95 -5.07 6.62 -2.24
N SER A 96 -4.71 7.85 -2.62
CA SER A 96 -3.58 8.57 -2.02
C SER A 96 -3.80 8.83 -0.53
N ARG A 97 -5.03 9.13 -0.10
CA ARG A 97 -5.35 9.23 1.34
C ARG A 97 -5.15 7.91 2.06
N LEU A 98 -5.55 6.79 1.44
CA LEU A 98 -5.31 5.46 1.99
C LEU A 98 -3.82 5.08 1.97
N CYS A 99 -3.05 5.52 0.97
CA CYS A 99 -1.59 5.37 0.95
C CYS A 99 -0.96 6.09 2.15
N GLY A 100 -1.41 7.30 2.47
CA GLY A 100 -0.97 8.05 3.66
C GLY A 100 -1.19 7.31 4.98
N ILE A 101 -2.17 6.41 5.08
CA ILE A 101 -2.33 5.53 6.25
C ILE A 101 -1.18 4.52 6.34
N GLY A 102 -0.73 3.98 5.19
CA GLY A 102 0.48 3.17 5.12
C GLY A 102 1.72 3.93 5.61
N ASP A 103 1.83 5.21 5.22
CA ASP A 103 2.92 6.09 5.64
C ASP A 103 2.90 6.31 7.16
N ASP A 104 1.73 6.56 7.75
CA ASP A 104 1.57 6.70 9.20
C ASP A 104 2.02 5.43 9.96
N PHE A 105 1.74 4.23 9.44
CA PHE A 105 2.23 2.98 10.01
C PHE A 105 3.75 2.82 9.83
N ALA A 106 4.30 3.18 8.68
CA ALA A 106 5.74 3.13 8.41
C ALA A 106 6.52 4.08 9.33
N GLU A 107 6.03 5.31 9.51
CA GLU A 107 6.60 6.30 10.45
C GLU A 107 6.59 5.80 11.90
N ALA A 108 5.60 5.00 12.27
CA ALA A 108 5.49 4.36 13.60
C ALA A 108 6.31 3.06 13.73
N GLY A 109 6.98 2.62 12.67
CA GLY A 109 7.73 1.36 12.64
C GLY A 109 6.85 0.10 12.63
N GLU A 110 5.56 0.21 12.34
CA GLU A 110 4.63 -0.93 12.23
C GLU A 110 4.64 -1.50 10.79
N TRP A 111 5.80 -2.01 10.38
CA TRP A 111 6.10 -2.42 8.99
C TRP A 111 5.12 -3.45 8.40
N ALA A 112 4.67 -4.43 9.19
CA ALA A 112 3.70 -5.43 8.75
C ALA A 112 2.33 -4.83 8.43
N ASN A 113 1.96 -3.72 9.07
CA ASN A 113 0.74 -2.99 8.79
C ASN A 113 0.92 -2.07 7.58
N ALA A 114 2.03 -1.33 7.51
CA ALA A 114 2.36 -0.46 6.38
C ALA A 114 2.36 -1.23 5.06
N GLN A 115 3.13 -2.33 4.98
CA GLN A 115 3.15 -3.23 3.82
C GLN A 115 1.75 -3.69 3.42
N ALA A 116 0.94 -4.10 4.40
CA ALA A 116 -0.39 -4.65 4.14
C ALA A 116 -1.33 -3.61 3.52
N VAL A 117 -1.24 -2.34 3.95
CA VAL A 117 -1.98 -1.22 3.35
C VAL A 117 -1.55 -1.02 1.89
N TYR A 118 -0.25 -0.83 1.66
CA TYR A 118 0.27 -0.57 0.30
C TYR A 118 -0.06 -1.72 -0.65
N ALA A 119 0.17 -2.97 -0.23
CA ALA A 119 -0.07 -4.16 -1.06
C ALA A 119 -1.56 -4.33 -1.41
N ALA A 120 -2.48 -4.04 -0.48
CA ALA A 120 -3.91 -4.08 -0.74
C ALA A 120 -4.33 -3.00 -1.74
N ILE A 121 -3.82 -1.77 -1.60
CA ILE A 121 -4.10 -0.68 -2.54
C ILE A 121 -3.61 -1.05 -3.95
N THR A 122 -2.34 -1.43 -4.09
CA THR A 122 -1.76 -1.76 -5.39
C THR A 122 -2.41 -2.97 -6.03
N GLY A 123 -2.71 -4.02 -5.25
CA GLY A 123 -3.33 -5.24 -5.75
C GLY A 123 -4.71 -4.98 -6.37
N GLU A 124 -5.57 -4.24 -5.66
CA GLU A 124 -6.92 -3.91 -6.15
C GLU A 124 -6.87 -2.90 -7.30
N ALA A 125 -5.97 -1.90 -7.24
CA ALA A 125 -5.79 -0.92 -8.30
C ALA A 125 -5.32 -1.58 -9.61
N ILE A 126 -4.33 -2.48 -9.54
CA ILE A 126 -3.84 -3.26 -10.69
C ILE A 126 -4.96 -4.14 -11.25
N ALA A 127 -5.69 -4.87 -10.39
CA ALA A 127 -6.74 -5.79 -10.83
C ALA A 127 -7.88 -5.11 -11.60
N ARG A 128 -8.11 -3.82 -11.34
CA ARG A 128 -9.16 -3.02 -11.97
C ARG A 128 -8.63 -2.04 -13.00
N TYR A 129 -7.31 -2.00 -13.22
CA TYR A 129 -6.67 -0.92 -13.95
C TYR A 129 -7.28 -0.75 -15.34
N GLU A 130 -7.39 -1.83 -16.12
CA GLU A 130 -7.98 -1.85 -17.47
C GLU A 130 -9.48 -1.47 -17.54
N GLU A 131 -10.18 -1.42 -16.39
CA GLU A 131 -11.58 -1.01 -16.33
C GLU A 131 -11.75 0.51 -16.20
N LEU A 132 -10.65 1.25 -16.00
CA LEU A 132 -10.66 2.68 -15.72
C LEU A 132 -10.47 3.49 -17.02
N GLU A 133 -11.13 4.64 -17.14
CA GLU A 133 -10.93 5.56 -18.27
C GLU A 133 -9.92 6.65 -17.85
N ASP A 134 -8.82 6.86 -18.61
CA ASP A 134 -7.75 7.83 -18.31
C ASP A 134 -7.01 7.55 -16.98
N GLU A 135 -6.22 6.48 -16.98
CA GLU A 135 -5.74 5.74 -15.80
C GLU A 135 -4.43 6.27 -15.16
N CYS A 136 -3.80 7.30 -15.76
CA CYS A 136 -2.45 7.71 -15.38
C CYS A 136 -2.33 8.18 -13.92
N GLN A 137 -3.38 8.77 -13.35
CA GLN A 137 -3.40 9.19 -11.94
C GLN A 137 -3.42 8.00 -10.99
N ILE A 138 -3.98 6.86 -11.40
CA ILE A 138 -3.99 5.63 -10.60
C ILE A 138 -2.61 4.99 -10.65
N ALA A 139 -1.92 5.03 -11.80
CA ALA A 139 -0.53 4.58 -11.90
C ALA A 139 0.41 5.36 -10.97
N GLU A 140 0.20 6.67 -10.80
CA GLU A 140 0.94 7.50 -9.83
C GLU A 140 0.74 6.99 -8.40
N VAL A 141 -0.51 6.70 -8.00
CA VAL A 141 -0.78 6.13 -6.66
C VAL A 141 -0.18 4.73 -6.49
N ILE A 142 -0.15 3.92 -7.55
CA ILE A 142 0.53 2.62 -7.52
C ILE A 142 2.03 2.84 -7.29
N ASP A 143 2.67 3.78 -7.98
CA ASP A 143 4.10 4.09 -7.81
C ASP A 143 4.41 4.62 -6.39
N ASP A 144 3.58 5.51 -5.84
CA ASP A 144 3.71 5.99 -4.45
C ASP A 144 3.65 4.82 -3.44
N CYS A 145 2.66 3.92 -3.59
CA CYS A 145 2.57 2.71 -2.77
C CYS A 145 3.76 1.77 -2.99
N THR A 146 4.31 1.75 -4.21
CA THR A 146 5.49 0.94 -4.57
C THR A 146 6.73 1.44 -3.84
N GLU A 147 6.91 2.76 -3.75
CA GLU A 147 7.96 3.38 -2.94
C GLU A 147 7.81 2.96 -1.47
N GLY A 148 6.60 3.01 -0.92
CA GLY A 148 6.31 2.54 0.44
C GLY A 148 6.66 1.05 0.67
N LEU A 149 6.31 0.17 -0.28
CA LEU A 149 6.68 -1.24 -0.25
C LEU A 149 8.21 -1.45 -0.36
N ALA A 150 8.89 -0.66 -1.20
CA ALA A 150 10.33 -0.71 -1.34
C ALA A 150 11.03 -0.32 -0.04
N ILE A 151 10.58 0.75 0.60
CA ILE A 151 11.04 1.18 1.93
C ILE A 151 10.80 0.08 2.97
N CYS A 152 9.62 -0.56 2.95
CA CYS A 152 9.33 -1.68 3.85
C CYS A 152 10.37 -2.79 3.69
N LEU A 153 10.74 -3.15 2.45
CA LEU A 153 11.69 -4.22 2.15
C LEU A 153 13.13 -3.84 2.53
N ASP A 154 13.59 -2.65 2.13
CA ASP A 154 14.93 -2.12 2.43
C ASP A 154 15.19 -2.07 3.94
N THR A 155 14.19 -1.62 4.70
CA THR A 155 14.31 -1.44 6.14
C THR A 155 14.53 -2.77 6.87
N GLN A 156 14.03 -3.90 6.34
CA GLN A 156 14.14 -5.21 7.00
C GLN A 156 15.58 -5.66 7.27
N ARG A 157 16.54 -5.22 6.45
CA ARG A 157 17.95 -5.59 6.62
C ARG A 157 18.52 -5.07 7.93
N ASP A 158 18.09 -3.87 8.33
CA ASP A 158 18.69 -3.12 9.43
C ASP A 158 17.86 -3.24 10.73
N LEU A 159 16.66 -3.81 10.67
CA LEU A 159 15.81 -4.04 11.84
C LEU A 159 16.30 -5.18 12.75
N PRO A 160 16.04 -5.11 14.07
CA PRO A 160 16.11 -6.26 14.98
C PRO A 160 15.20 -7.41 14.53
N GLU A 161 15.59 -8.65 14.85
CA GLU A 161 14.86 -9.86 14.41
C GLU A 161 13.39 -9.85 14.80
N GLU A 162 13.07 -9.37 16.02
CA GLU A 162 11.71 -9.25 16.54
C GLU A 162 10.85 -8.19 15.84
N GLU A 163 11.47 -7.22 15.17
CA GLU A 163 10.78 -6.16 14.42
C GLU A 163 10.69 -6.46 12.92
N ARG A 164 11.40 -7.48 12.45
CA ARG A 164 11.35 -7.90 11.05
C ARG A 164 10.01 -8.54 10.73
N LEU A 165 9.61 -8.37 9.48
CA LEU A 165 8.52 -9.10 8.87
C LEU A 165 8.76 -10.61 8.98
N SER A 166 7.69 -11.34 9.29
CA SER A 166 7.69 -12.81 9.18
C SER A 166 7.95 -13.27 7.76
N ASP A 167 8.43 -14.51 7.56
CA ASP A 167 8.67 -15.08 6.23
C ASP A 167 7.42 -15.00 5.33
N ALA A 168 6.23 -15.26 5.89
CA ALA A 168 4.97 -15.15 5.15
C ALA A 168 4.68 -13.71 4.73
N SER A 169 4.92 -12.73 5.61
CA SER A 169 4.78 -11.31 5.26
C SER A 169 5.81 -10.87 4.23
N ARG A 170 7.04 -11.39 4.29
CA ARG A 170 8.07 -11.11 3.27
C ARG A 170 7.70 -11.70 1.91
N GLU A 171 7.14 -12.90 1.87
CA GLU A 171 6.62 -13.50 0.63
C GLU A 171 5.48 -12.65 0.04
N GLU A 172 4.55 -12.17 0.88
CA GLU A 172 3.49 -11.25 0.45
C GLU A 172 4.05 -9.94 -0.12
N LEU A 173 5.08 -9.36 0.51
CA LEU A 173 5.76 -8.14 0.06
C LEU A 173 6.41 -8.34 -1.31
N LEU A 174 7.17 -9.42 -1.47
CA LEU A 174 7.85 -9.75 -2.72
C LEU A 174 6.84 -10.06 -3.84
N THR A 175 5.74 -10.73 -3.50
CA THR A 175 4.65 -10.99 -4.45
C THR A 175 4.02 -9.69 -4.94
N ALA A 176 3.74 -8.74 -4.04
CA ALA A 176 3.18 -7.44 -4.39
C ALA A 176 4.13 -6.64 -5.30
N LEU A 177 5.42 -6.52 -4.91
CA LEU A 177 6.44 -5.86 -5.71
C LEU A 177 6.60 -6.51 -7.10
N PHE A 178 6.61 -7.85 -7.17
CA PHE A 178 6.70 -8.56 -8.44
C PHE A 178 5.48 -8.32 -9.35
N ALA A 179 4.28 -8.30 -8.78
CA ALA A 179 3.05 -7.99 -9.52
C ALA A 179 3.07 -6.54 -10.06
N ILE A 180 3.53 -5.58 -9.25
CA ILE A 180 3.71 -4.18 -9.66
C ILE A 180 4.76 -4.06 -10.77
N TRP A 181 5.89 -4.76 -10.67
CA TRP A 181 6.91 -4.75 -11.71
C TRP A 181 6.34 -5.27 -13.04
N THR A 182 5.57 -6.36 -12.99
CA THR A 182 4.89 -6.92 -14.16
C THR A 182 3.87 -5.94 -14.74
N PHE A 183 3.11 -5.27 -13.87
CA PHE A 183 2.20 -4.20 -14.27
C PHE A 183 2.95 -3.04 -14.96
N GLY A 184 4.05 -2.56 -14.38
CA GLY A 184 4.86 -1.47 -14.93
C GLY A 184 5.57 -1.84 -16.24
N GLN A 185 5.83 -3.14 -16.46
CA GLN A 185 6.23 -3.64 -17.77
C GLN A 185 5.11 -3.38 -18.80
N ASP A 186 3.88 -3.81 -18.53
CA ASP A 186 2.77 -3.73 -19.49
C ASP A 186 2.24 -2.30 -19.72
N TYR A 187 2.21 -1.47 -18.67
CA TYR A 187 1.52 -0.19 -18.67
C TYR A 187 2.46 1.03 -18.48
N GLY A 188 3.70 0.82 -18.04
CA GLY A 188 4.59 1.90 -17.61
C GLY A 188 4.12 2.55 -16.31
N GLY A 189 4.57 3.79 -16.06
CA GLY A 189 4.10 4.61 -14.93
C GLY A 189 4.69 4.27 -13.56
N ILE A 190 5.51 3.23 -13.46
CA ILE A 190 6.25 2.88 -12.24
C ILE A 190 7.68 3.41 -12.37
N ASN A 191 8.05 4.40 -11.54
CA ASN A 191 9.41 4.95 -11.52
C ASN A 191 10.27 4.29 -10.44
N THR A 192 9.65 3.68 -9.43
CA THR A 192 10.35 2.96 -8.36
C THR A 192 11.16 1.79 -8.94
N ASP A 193 12.44 1.68 -8.57
CA ASP A 193 13.33 0.61 -9.03
C ASP A 193 13.08 -0.70 -8.27
N VAL A 194 11.98 -1.36 -8.60
CA VAL A 194 11.57 -2.64 -7.99
C VAL A 194 12.64 -3.72 -8.18
N VAL A 195 13.33 -3.73 -9.32
CA VAL A 195 14.33 -4.74 -9.65
C VAL A 195 15.51 -4.65 -8.69
N ASP A 196 16.08 -3.45 -8.53
CA ASP A 196 17.23 -3.24 -7.65
C ASP A 196 16.85 -3.43 -6.17
N THR A 197 15.66 -2.97 -5.79
CA THR A 197 15.10 -3.16 -4.45
C THR A 197 14.99 -4.64 -4.09
N ILE A 198 14.39 -5.47 -4.96
CA ILE A 198 14.29 -6.91 -4.71
C ILE A 198 15.69 -7.54 -4.71
N ALA A 199 16.50 -7.29 -5.74
CA ALA A 199 17.80 -7.96 -5.90
C ALA A 199 18.76 -7.72 -4.72
N SER A 200 18.67 -6.55 -4.09
CA SER A 200 19.51 -6.12 -2.96
C SER A 200 19.05 -6.64 -1.60
N ASN A 201 17.79 -7.11 -1.46
CA ASN A 201 17.19 -7.40 -0.15
C ASN A 201 16.65 -8.83 0.02
N VAL A 202 16.59 -9.62 -1.05
CA VAL A 202 16.15 -11.02 -0.96
C VAL A 202 17.23 -11.92 -0.34
N THR A 203 16.77 -12.84 0.50
CA THR A 203 17.55 -14.01 0.93
C THR A 203 17.76 -15.00 -0.22
N ASN A 204 18.57 -16.03 -0.03
CA ASN A 204 18.80 -17.05 -1.06
C ASN A 204 17.52 -17.84 -1.41
N ASP A 205 16.67 -18.12 -0.42
CA ASP A 205 15.43 -18.85 -0.62
C ASP A 205 14.41 -17.99 -1.38
N GLU A 206 14.26 -16.72 -0.97
CA GLU A 206 13.43 -15.74 -1.67
C GLU A 206 13.93 -15.46 -3.09
N ARG A 207 15.25 -15.39 -3.30
CA ARG A 207 15.86 -15.23 -4.62
C ARG A 207 15.47 -16.39 -5.54
N THR A 208 15.56 -17.62 -5.05
CA THR A 208 15.14 -18.83 -5.79
C THR A 208 13.66 -18.78 -6.15
N MET A 209 12.83 -18.29 -5.23
CA MET A 209 11.39 -18.10 -5.47
C MET A 209 11.12 -17.08 -6.58
N VAL A 210 11.73 -15.89 -6.52
CA VAL A 210 11.57 -14.85 -7.55
C VAL A 210 12.12 -15.31 -8.90
N GLU A 211 13.25 -16.02 -8.94
CA GLU A 211 13.75 -16.64 -10.17
C GLU A 211 12.74 -17.63 -10.78
N GLY A 212 12.05 -18.40 -9.93
CA GLY A 212 10.98 -19.29 -10.35
C GLY A 212 9.82 -18.56 -11.02
N TRP A 213 9.39 -17.42 -10.47
CA TRP A 213 8.35 -16.58 -11.06
C TRP A 213 8.78 -15.99 -12.42
N LEU A 214 10.00 -15.44 -12.51
CA LEU A 214 10.56 -14.91 -13.75
C LEU A 214 10.65 -15.96 -14.87
N GLN A 215 11.02 -17.20 -14.52
CA GLN A 215 11.05 -18.30 -15.48
C GLN A 215 9.65 -18.68 -15.96
N GLN A 216 8.65 -18.66 -15.07
CA GLN A 216 7.26 -18.95 -15.44
C GLN A 216 6.75 -17.92 -16.45
N GLU A 217 7.00 -16.63 -16.22
CA GLU A 217 6.66 -15.54 -17.15
C GLU A 217 7.34 -15.73 -18.52
N LEU A 218 8.65 -16.01 -18.56
CA LEU A 218 9.38 -16.28 -19.81
C LEU A 218 8.79 -17.44 -20.63
N HIS A 219 8.20 -18.44 -19.96
CA HIS A 219 7.58 -19.58 -20.62
C HIS A 219 6.13 -19.33 -21.07
N ALA A 220 5.47 -18.31 -20.52
CA ALA A 220 4.10 -17.93 -20.85
C ALA A 220 4.02 -17.09 -22.14
N LYS A 221 4.09 -17.76 -23.31
CA LYS A 221 3.73 -17.32 -24.70
C LYS A 221 3.97 -15.85 -25.15
N GLN A 222 4.72 -15.76 -26.27
CA GLN A 222 4.75 -14.68 -27.28
C GLN A 222 4.80 -13.26 -26.72
N GLU A 223 5.69 -13.07 -25.77
CA GLU A 223 5.97 -11.77 -25.19
C GLU A 223 6.57 -10.81 -26.21
N SER A 224 6.31 -9.53 -26.00
CA SER A 224 6.98 -8.46 -26.71
C SER A 224 8.49 -8.53 -26.44
N LYS A 225 9.30 -8.11 -27.43
CA LYS A 225 10.76 -8.06 -27.29
C LYS A 225 11.21 -7.28 -26.05
N TRP A 226 10.46 -6.25 -25.67
CA TRP A 226 10.78 -5.40 -24.54
C TRP A 226 10.51 -6.10 -23.19
N ARG A 227 9.44 -6.92 -23.08
CA ARG A 227 9.12 -7.69 -21.87
C ARG A 227 10.12 -8.81 -21.63
N THR A 228 10.51 -9.54 -22.68
CA THR A 228 11.59 -10.54 -22.60
C THR A 228 12.92 -9.92 -22.16
N GLN A 229 13.26 -8.73 -22.67
CA GLN A 229 14.47 -8.02 -22.26
C GLN A 229 14.40 -7.58 -20.79
N GLY A 230 13.23 -7.15 -20.30
CA GLY A 230 12.99 -6.84 -18.89
C GLY A 230 13.21 -8.04 -17.98
N LEU A 231 12.61 -9.19 -18.32
CA LEU A 231 12.76 -10.45 -17.59
C LEU A 231 14.23 -10.93 -17.55
N GLU A 232 14.92 -10.91 -18.69
CA GLU A 232 16.34 -11.26 -18.77
C GLU A 232 17.21 -10.33 -17.91
N SER A 233 16.93 -9.02 -17.95
CA SER A 233 17.68 -8.02 -17.16
C SER A 233 17.46 -8.21 -15.66
N PHE A 234 16.23 -8.52 -15.24
CA PHE A 234 15.92 -8.83 -13.85
C PHE A 234 16.65 -10.12 -13.40
N LEU A 235 16.61 -11.19 -14.19
CA LEU A 235 17.35 -12.42 -13.89
C LEU A 235 18.86 -12.20 -13.75
N VAL A 236 19.45 -11.32 -14.58
CA VAL A 236 20.87 -10.95 -14.45
C VAL A 236 21.13 -10.23 -13.13
N LYS A 237 20.33 -9.20 -12.82
CA LYS A 237 20.44 -8.44 -11.56
C LYS A 237 20.29 -9.33 -10.33
N LEU A 238 19.35 -10.28 -10.34
CA LEU A 238 19.21 -11.26 -9.26
C LEU A 238 20.45 -12.16 -9.10
N LYS A 239 21.21 -12.42 -10.16
CA LYS A 239 22.45 -13.22 -10.05
C LYS A 239 23.67 -12.40 -9.63
N GLU A 240 23.65 -11.09 -9.88
CA GLU A 240 24.72 -10.17 -9.50
C GLU A 240 24.67 -9.75 -8.03
N GLY A 241 23.49 -9.78 -7.40
CA GLY A 241 23.30 -9.48 -5.98
C GLY A 241 23.79 -10.56 -4.99
N ILE A 242 24.81 -11.36 -5.37
CA ILE A 242 25.45 -12.42 -4.57
C ILE A 242 26.71 -11.90 -3.88
#